data_AF-A0A330M5U1-F1
#
_entry.id   AF-A0A330M5U1-F1
#
_cell.length_a   1.000
_cell.length_b   1.000
_cell.length_c   1.000
_cell.angle_alpha   90.00
_cell.angle_beta   90.00
_cell.angle_gamma   90.00
#
_symmetry.space_group_name_H-M   'P 1'
#
loop_
_entity.id
_entity.type
_entity.pdbx_description
1 polymer ?
#
loop_
_entity_poly.entity_id
_entity_poly.type
_entity_poly.pdbx_seq_one_letter_code
_entity_poly.pdbx_strand_id
1 'polypeptide(L)'
;MEWTHPLLIGLVMGHDEVATAHQKEDGSTMKITTIGLDIAKSIFHFVGVNKAGKLVKKKMIKRKDLIHFFAQVEPSLVVMEACGGANYWAREFQKVGHEVKLIAPQYVIPYRPGNKNDYNDALAIETKQPRHPELSDEDLLTKLK
;
A
#
# COMPACT_ATOMS: atom_id res chain seq x y z
N MET A 1 1.42 63.02 34.50
CA MET A 1 2.08 61.71 34.40
C MET A 1 1.70 61.16 33.02
N GLU A 2 2.41 61.67 32.02
CA GLU A 2 3.30 60.91 31.09
C GLU A 2 2.49 60.20 29.99
N TRP A 3 2.20 60.89 28.88
CA TRP A 3 2.97 61.05 27.63
C TRP A 3 2.64 59.98 26.55
N THR A 4 2.06 60.49 25.45
CA THR A 4 2.06 60.08 24.03
C THR A 4 1.82 58.63 23.59
N HIS A 5 0.88 58.47 22.65
CA HIS A 5 0.94 57.44 21.60
C HIS A 5 1.46 58.08 20.29
N PRO A 6 2.65 57.69 19.79
CA PRO A 6 3.03 57.89 18.40
C PRO A 6 2.56 56.70 17.54
N LEU A 7 2.05 57.02 16.35
CA LEU A 7 1.92 56.09 15.23
C LEU A 7 3.32 55.74 14.70
N LEU A 8 3.62 54.45 14.46
CA LEU A 8 4.07 53.85 13.19
C LEU A 8 4.93 52.56 13.37
N ILE A 9 4.60 51.59 12.49
CA ILE A 9 5.45 50.55 11.87
C ILE A 9 5.75 49.27 12.67
N GLY A 10 5.20 48.17 12.16
CA GLY A 10 5.66 46.81 12.41
C GLY A 10 4.95 45.84 11.48
N LEU A 11 5.46 45.67 10.26
CA LEU A 11 5.16 44.54 9.38
C LEU A 11 5.58 43.25 10.11
N VAL A 12 4.62 42.42 10.50
CA VAL A 12 4.85 40.99 10.77
C VAL A 12 3.74 40.24 10.04
N MET A 13 4.13 39.55 8.97
CA MET A 13 3.34 38.48 8.38
C MET A 13 3.30 37.32 9.38
N GLY A 14 2.11 36.79 9.67
CA GLY A 14 2.01 35.61 10.52
C GLY A 14 0.59 35.34 11.00
N HIS A 15 -0.16 34.58 10.20
CA HIS A 15 -0.60 33.23 10.55
C HIS A 15 -1.60 32.80 9.48
N ASP A 16 -1.09 32.03 8.51
CA ASP A 16 -1.95 31.18 7.70
C ASP A 16 -2.66 30.21 8.64
N GLU A 17 -3.95 30.44 8.80
CA GLU A 17 -4.90 29.54 9.43
C GLU A 17 -4.92 28.25 8.61
N VAL A 18 -4.08 27.29 9.00
CA VAL A 18 -4.10 25.94 8.43
C VAL A 18 -5.41 25.31 8.88
N ALA A 19 -6.44 25.46 8.06
CA ALA A 19 -7.67 24.70 8.15
C ALA A 19 -7.28 23.21 8.16
N THR A 20 -7.26 22.62 9.36
CA THR A 20 -7.22 21.17 9.53
C THR A 20 -8.52 20.64 8.96
N ALA A 21 -8.50 20.33 7.67
CA ALA A 21 -9.49 19.50 7.03
C ALA A 21 -9.45 18.15 7.75
N HIS A 22 -10.41 17.96 8.66
CA HIS A 22 -10.75 16.65 9.18
C HIS A 22 -11.32 15.86 8.00
N GLN A 23 -10.43 15.25 7.21
CA GLN A 23 -10.80 14.28 6.21
C GLN A 23 -11.48 13.14 6.96
N LYS A 24 -12.79 12.98 6.74
CA LYS A 24 -13.51 11.78 7.17
C LYS A 24 -12.87 10.63 6.40
N GLU A 25 -12.00 9.88 7.06
CA GLU A 25 -11.42 8.66 6.52
C GLU A 25 -12.56 7.65 6.35
N ASP A 26 -13.01 7.52 5.11
CA ASP A 26 -13.81 6.41 4.66
C ASP A 26 -13.05 5.11 5.01
N GLY A 27 -13.62 4.27 5.87
CA GLY A 27 -13.02 3.02 6.35
C GLY A 27 -12.66 2.04 5.23
N SER A 28 -13.20 2.21 4.02
CA SER A 28 -12.82 1.44 2.83
C SER A 28 -11.43 1.82 2.29
N THR A 29 -10.95 3.05 2.55
CA THR A 29 -9.62 3.52 2.11
C THR A 29 -8.48 2.99 2.98
N MET A 30 -8.77 2.52 4.19
CA MET A 30 -7.76 1.99 5.12
C MET A 30 -7.69 0.45 5.11
N LYS A 31 -8.62 -0.22 4.42
CA LYS A 31 -8.62 -1.67 4.30
C LYS A 31 -7.59 -2.14 3.27
N ILE A 32 -6.74 -3.08 3.69
CA ILE A 32 -5.81 -3.76 2.78
C ILE A 32 -6.61 -4.76 1.96
N THR A 33 -6.51 -4.68 0.63
CA THR A 33 -7.16 -5.62 -0.30
C THR A 33 -6.14 -6.48 -1.03
N THR A 34 -4.95 -5.92 -1.29
CA THR A 34 -3.86 -6.57 -2.00
C THR A 34 -2.57 -6.38 -1.22
N ILE A 35 -1.77 -7.44 -1.16
CA ILE A 35 -0.50 -7.50 -0.47
C ILE A 35 0.57 -7.88 -1.49
N GLY A 36 1.56 -7.02 -1.71
CA GLY A 36 2.83 -7.41 -2.32
C GLY A 36 3.78 -7.95 -1.25
N LEU A 37 4.33 -9.14 -1.48
CA LEU A 37 5.29 -9.76 -0.57
C LEU A 37 6.55 -10.17 -1.32
N ASP A 38 7.67 -9.55 -0.97
CA ASP A 38 9.00 -10.03 -1.35
C ASP A 38 9.49 -11.09 -0.36
N ILE A 39 9.95 -12.23 -0.88
CA ILE A 39 10.32 -13.43 -0.12
C ILE A 39 11.84 -13.57 -0.14
N ALA A 40 12.47 -13.39 1.02
CA ALA A 40 13.85 -13.82 1.25
C ALA A 40 13.92 -14.97 2.27
N LYS A 41 15.14 -15.45 2.54
CA LYS A 41 15.37 -16.61 3.42
C LYS A 41 14.83 -16.39 4.84
N SER A 42 15.07 -15.21 5.40
CA SER A 42 14.83 -14.91 6.83
C SER A 42 13.98 -13.67 7.07
N ILE A 43 13.90 -12.79 6.07
CA ILE A 43 13.25 -11.48 6.13
C ILE A 43 12.30 -11.35 4.94
N PHE A 44 11.17 -10.70 5.16
CA PHE A 44 10.10 -10.52 4.18
C PHE A 44 9.70 -9.06 4.18
N HIS A 45 9.45 -8.50 3.00
CA HIS A 45 8.98 -7.13 2.85
C HIS A 45 7.52 -7.14 2.42
N PHE A 46 6.66 -6.72 3.34
CA PHE A 46 5.22 -6.61 3.16
C PHE A 46 4.86 -5.21 2.70
N VAL A 47 4.01 -5.14 1.68
CA VAL A 47 3.38 -3.92 1.18
C VAL A 47 1.89 -4.19 1.03
N GLY A 48 1.06 -3.55 1.85
CA GLY A 48 -0.39 -3.63 1.76
C GLY A 48 -0.96 -2.36 1.11
N VAL A 49 -1.82 -2.55 0.13
CA VAL A 49 -2.55 -1.47 -0.56
C VAL A 49 -4.05 -1.67 -0.45
N ASN A 50 -4.80 -0.57 -0.55
CA ASN A 50 -6.25 -0.62 -0.62
C ASN A 50 -6.75 -0.86 -2.05
N LYS A 51 -8.07 -0.90 -2.22
CA LYS A 51 -8.73 -1.11 -3.52
C LYS A 51 -8.34 -0.06 -4.58
N ALA A 52 -8.07 1.17 -4.15
CA ALA A 52 -7.62 2.26 -5.03
C ALA A 52 -6.13 2.16 -5.42
N GLY A 53 -5.39 1.17 -4.90
CA GLY A 53 -3.94 1.03 -5.09
C GLY A 53 -3.13 2.01 -4.24
N LYS A 54 -3.75 2.69 -3.27
CA LYS A 54 -3.04 3.54 -2.32
C LYS A 54 -2.35 2.67 -1.29
N LEU A 55 -1.09 2.98 -1.00
CA LEU A 55 -0.33 2.34 0.05
C LEU A 55 -0.98 2.56 1.42
N VAL A 56 -1.30 1.47 2.11
CA VAL A 56 -1.86 1.48 3.48
C VAL A 56 -0.78 1.15 4.51
N LYS A 57 0.05 0.13 4.23
CA LYS A 57 1.02 -0.37 5.22
C LYS A 57 2.26 -0.95 4.56
N LYS A 58 3.43 -0.70 5.16
CA LYS A 58 4.70 -1.36 4.84
C LYS A 58 5.30 -1.96 6.10
N LYS A 59 5.86 -3.17 6.00
CA LYS A 59 6.52 -3.80 7.16
C LYS A 59 7.59 -4.80 6.73
N MET A 60 8.73 -4.75 7.40
CA MET A 60 9.71 -5.83 7.37
C MET A 60 9.35 -6.86 8.44
N ILE A 61 9.26 -8.15 8.06
CA ILE A 61 8.79 -9.22 8.94
C ILE A 61 9.83 -10.36 8.93
N LYS A 62 10.13 -10.92 10.10
CA LYS A 62 11.01 -12.09 10.21
C LYS A 62 10.23 -13.37 9.94
N ARG A 63 10.91 -14.38 9.38
CA ARG A 63 10.33 -15.69 9.04
C ARG A 63 9.43 -16.28 10.14
N LYS A 64 9.90 -16.26 11.38
CA LYS A 64 9.20 -16.85 12.54
C LYS A 64 7.88 -16.15 12.87
N ASP A 65 7.75 -14.88 12.51
CA ASP A 65 6.60 -14.04 12.86
C ASP A 65 5.61 -13.91 11.69
N LEU A 66 5.97 -14.44 10.50
CA LEU A 66 5.24 -14.17 9.26
C LEU A 66 3.82 -14.72 9.29
N ILE A 67 3.62 -15.99 9.63
CA ILE A 67 2.27 -16.59 9.65
C ILE A 67 1.41 -15.98 10.76
N HIS A 68 2.00 -15.70 11.92
CA HIS A 68 1.26 -15.03 12.99
C HIS A 68 0.80 -13.63 12.56
N PHE A 69 1.65 -12.89 11.85
CA PHE A 69 1.27 -11.60 11.28
C PHE A 69 0.15 -11.72 10.25
N PHE A 70 0.25 -12.65 9.30
CA PHE A 70 -0.79 -12.84 8.27
C PHE A 70 -2.13 -13.30 8.88
N ALA A 71 -2.12 -14.13 9.93
CA ALA A 71 -3.34 -14.52 10.64
C ALA A 71 -4.06 -13.33 11.33
N GLN A 72 -3.40 -12.19 11.52
CA GLN A 72 -3.98 -10.96 12.07
C GLN A 72 -4.42 -9.98 10.98
N VAL A 73 -4.08 -10.23 9.71
CA VAL A 73 -4.49 -9.41 8.57
C VAL A 73 -5.77 -10.00 8.01
N GLU A 74 -6.74 -9.15 7.66
CA GLU A 74 -7.96 -9.62 7.02
C GLU A 74 -7.66 -10.38 5.71
N PRO A 75 -8.46 -11.42 5.38
CA PRO A 75 -8.39 -12.11 4.10
C PRO A 75 -8.24 -11.12 2.94
N SER A 76 -7.18 -11.31 2.16
CA SER A 76 -6.69 -10.39 1.12
C SER A 76 -5.98 -11.19 0.04
N LEU A 77 -5.82 -10.60 -1.14
CA LEU A 77 -5.01 -11.20 -2.19
C LEU A 77 -3.51 -10.96 -1.91
N VAL A 78 -2.72 -12.03 -1.86
CA VAL A 78 -1.27 -11.97 -1.69
C VAL A 78 -0.60 -12.26 -3.01
N VAL A 79 0.17 -11.30 -3.48
CA VAL A 79 0.93 -11.39 -4.72
C VAL A 79 2.40 -11.55 -4.34
N MET A 80 3.05 -12.57 -4.92
CA MET A 80 4.44 -12.91 -4.58
C MET A 80 5.22 -13.23 -5.85
N GLU A 81 6.50 -12.87 -5.87
CA GLU A 81 7.41 -13.36 -6.91
C GLU A 81 7.63 -14.87 -6.74
N ALA A 82 7.61 -15.59 -7.85
CA ALA A 82 7.92 -17.02 -7.88
C ALA A 82 9.41 -17.22 -7.59
N CYS A 83 9.70 -17.81 -6.44
CA CYS A 83 11.05 -18.18 -5.99
C CYS A 83 11.03 -19.57 -5.34
N GLY A 84 12.20 -20.09 -4.94
CA GLY A 84 12.32 -21.43 -4.35
C GLY A 84 11.47 -21.66 -3.09
N GLY A 85 11.09 -20.60 -2.37
CA GLY A 85 10.22 -20.67 -1.19
C GLY A 85 8.75 -20.32 -1.44
N ALA A 86 8.39 -19.84 -2.62
CA ALA A 86 7.09 -19.20 -2.86
C ALA A 86 5.91 -20.18 -2.72
N ASN A 87 6.04 -21.41 -3.23
CA ASN A 87 4.99 -22.43 -3.12
C ASN A 87 4.71 -22.87 -1.68
N TYR A 88 5.75 -22.97 -0.84
CA TYR A 88 5.57 -23.27 0.57
C TYR A 88 4.73 -22.17 1.23
N TRP A 89 5.12 -20.91 1.03
CA TRP A 89 4.43 -19.76 1.61
C TRP A 89 3.01 -19.58 1.08
N ALA A 90 2.77 -19.85 -0.20
CA ALA A 90 1.43 -19.78 -0.78
C ALA A 90 0.43 -20.66 -0.02
N ARG A 91 0.83 -21.92 0.24
CA ARG A 91 0.02 -22.84 1.04
C ARG A 91 -0.20 -22.34 2.47
N GLU A 92 0.82 -21.79 3.11
CA GLU A 92 0.67 -21.31 4.49
C GLU A 92 -0.24 -20.08 4.58
N PHE A 93 -0.21 -19.18 3.59
CA PHE A 93 -1.13 -18.04 3.53
C PHE A 93 -2.56 -18.45 3.20
N GLN A 94 -2.75 -19.44 2.33
CA GLN A 94 -4.08 -20.02 2.04
C GLN A 94 -4.72 -20.63 3.30
N LYS A 95 -3.94 -21.28 4.17
CA LYS A 95 -4.45 -21.85 5.43
C LYS A 95 -5.04 -20.79 6.38
N VAL A 96 -4.55 -19.56 6.33
CA VAL A 96 -5.06 -18.45 7.16
C VAL A 96 -6.04 -17.55 6.40
N GLY A 97 -6.53 -18.01 5.25
CA GLY A 97 -7.67 -17.40 4.54
C GLY A 97 -7.31 -16.45 3.40
N HIS A 98 -6.04 -16.32 3.03
CA HIS A 98 -5.65 -15.46 1.90
C HIS A 98 -5.74 -16.18 0.55
N GLU A 99 -6.13 -15.43 -0.48
CA GLU A 99 -5.87 -15.85 -1.85
C GLU A 99 -4.41 -15.55 -2.19
N VAL A 100 -3.77 -16.39 -3.00
CA VAL A 100 -2.36 -16.21 -3.37
C VAL A 100 -2.17 -16.32 -4.87
N LYS A 101 -1.41 -15.37 -5.43
CA LYS A 101 -0.97 -15.39 -6.82
C LYS A 101 0.55 -15.28 -6.92
N LEU A 102 1.14 -16.23 -7.64
CA LEU A 102 2.57 -16.21 -7.96
C LEU A 102 2.80 -15.54 -9.31
N ILE A 103 3.77 -14.64 -9.36
CA ILE A 103 4.18 -13.92 -10.57
C ILE A 103 5.61 -14.30 -10.91
N ALA A 104 5.88 -14.63 -12.17
CA ALA A 104 7.24 -14.96 -12.59
C ALA A 104 8.15 -13.71 -12.54
N PRO A 105 9.42 -13.84 -12.09
CA PRO A 105 10.35 -12.72 -11.88
C PRO A 105 10.45 -11.74 -13.05
N GLN A 106 10.50 -12.28 -14.27
CA GLN A 106 10.62 -11.50 -15.51
C GLN A 106 9.49 -10.50 -15.72
N TYR A 107 8.33 -10.74 -15.11
CA TYR A 107 7.16 -9.87 -15.20
C TYR A 107 7.13 -8.79 -14.11
N VAL A 108 7.96 -8.90 -13.08
CA VAL A 108 8.05 -7.92 -11.98
C VAL A 108 9.03 -6.79 -12.32
N ILE A 109 10.16 -7.14 -12.97
CA ILE A 109 11.27 -6.22 -13.26
C ILE A 109 10.84 -4.87 -13.88
N PRO A 110 9.96 -4.82 -14.91
CA PRO A 110 9.58 -3.55 -15.54
C PRO A 110 8.78 -2.60 -14.64
N TYR A 111 8.20 -3.12 -13.55
CA TYR A 111 7.33 -2.35 -12.64
C TYR A 111 8.06 -1.90 -11.38
N ARG A 112 9.35 -2.21 -11.24
CA ARG A 112 10.17 -1.79 -10.11
C ARG A 112 10.39 -0.27 -10.14
N PRO A 113 9.92 0.49 -9.15
CA PRO A 113 10.19 1.91 -9.08
C PRO A 113 11.66 2.14 -8.71
N GLY A 114 12.38 2.95 -9.49
CA GLY A 114 13.73 3.38 -9.18
C GLY A 114 14.75 2.25 -9.00
N ASN A 115 15.69 2.42 -8.07
CA ASN A 115 16.77 1.45 -7.82
C ASN A 115 16.27 0.20 -7.09
N LYS A 116 17.04 -0.89 -7.19
CA LYS A 116 16.76 -2.15 -6.50
C LYS A 116 16.79 -1.96 -4.98
N ASN A 117 15.64 -2.18 -4.36
CA ASN A 117 15.50 -2.43 -2.93
C ASN A 117 14.26 -3.31 -2.70
N ASP A 118 14.20 -3.96 -1.55
CA ASP A 118 13.20 -4.99 -1.28
C ASP A 118 11.76 -4.43 -1.16
N TYR A 119 11.60 -3.16 -0.78
CA TYR A 119 10.28 -2.51 -0.78
C TYR A 119 9.81 -2.14 -2.18
N ASN A 120 10.72 -1.79 -3.08
CA ASN A 120 10.44 -1.53 -4.49
C ASN A 120 10.12 -2.85 -5.20
N ASP A 121 10.75 -3.96 -4.80
CA ASP A 121 10.37 -5.30 -5.24
C ASP A 121 8.95 -5.65 -4.80
N ALA A 122 8.62 -5.46 -3.52
CA ALA A 122 7.26 -5.71 -3.02
C ALA A 122 6.19 -4.82 -3.69
N LEU A 123 6.49 -3.55 -4.00
CA LEU A 123 5.61 -2.66 -4.76
C LEU A 123 5.41 -3.14 -6.21
N ALA A 124 6.49 -3.54 -6.88
CA ALA A 124 6.43 -4.04 -8.25
C ALA A 124 5.57 -5.30 -8.37
N ILE A 125 5.71 -6.20 -7.39
CA ILE A 125 4.92 -7.43 -7.29
C ILE A 125 3.43 -7.11 -7.16
N GLU A 126 3.07 -6.18 -6.27
CA GLU A 126 1.68 -5.73 -6.11
C GLU A 126 1.14 -5.13 -7.43
N THR A 127 1.87 -4.20 -8.04
CA THR A 127 1.41 -3.41 -9.19
C THR A 127 1.15 -4.26 -10.44
N LYS A 128 1.83 -5.40 -10.59
CA LYS A 128 1.62 -6.33 -11.72
C LYS A 128 0.29 -7.09 -11.61
N GLN A 129 -0.36 -7.11 -10.46
CA GLN A 129 -1.70 -7.66 -10.37
C GLN A 129 -2.65 -6.80 -11.23
N PRO A 130 -3.37 -7.39 -12.21
CA PRO A 130 -4.40 -6.66 -12.92
C PRO A 130 -5.45 -6.24 -11.89
N ARG A 131 -5.43 -4.97 -11.51
CA ARG A 131 -6.59 -4.33 -10.91
C ARG A 131 -7.61 -4.36 -12.02
N HIS A 132 -8.68 -5.14 -11.87
CA HIS A 132 -9.85 -4.87 -12.67
C HIS A 132 -10.20 -3.43 -12.31
N PRO A 133 -10.08 -2.44 -13.24
CA PRO A 133 -10.68 -1.16 -12.97
C PRO A 133 -12.14 -1.51 -12.67
N GLU A 134 -12.63 -1.00 -11.55
CA GLU A 134 -14.05 -0.95 -11.32
C GLU A 134 -14.58 -0.07 -12.45
N LEU A 135 -14.89 -0.72 -13.59
CA LEU A 135 -15.70 -0.10 -14.62
C LEU A 135 -16.98 0.18 -13.88
N SER A 136 -17.28 1.46 -13.68
CA SER A 136 -18.59 1.85 -13.19
C SER A 136 -19.64 1.20 -14.09
N ASP A 137 -20.83 0.88 -13.57
CA ASP A 137 -21.87 0.22 -14.38
C ASP A 137 -22.17 1.02 -15.68
N GLU A 138 -21.94 2.33 -15.67
CA GLU A 138 -21.94 3.25 -16.82
C GLU A 138 -20.88 2.89 -17.89
N ASP A 139 -19.64 2.58 -17.49
CA ASP A 139 -18.55 2.22 -18.41
C ASP A 139 -18.76 0.84 -19.05
N LEU A 140 -19.45 -0.08 -18.36
CA LEU A 140 -19.84 -1.39 -18.92
C LEU A 140 -20.93 -1.25 -19.98
N LEU A 141 -21.88 -0.33 -19.78
CA LEU A 141 -22.95 -0.01 -20.73
C LEU A 141 -22.45 0.67 -22.00
N THR A 142 -21.31 1.36 -21.93
CA THR A 142 -20.75 2.08 -23.08
C THR A 142 -19.95 1.15 -24.02
N LYS A 143 -19.52 -0.01 -23.54
CA LYS A 143 -18.77 -1.01 -24.34
C LYS A 143 -19.65 -2.07 -25.02
N LEU A 144 -20.96 -2.02 -24.81
CA LEU A 144 -21.96 -2.90 -25.44
C LEU A 144 -22.80 -2.21 -26.53
N LYS A 145 -22.38 -1.03 -26.99
CA LYS A 145 -22.92 -0.33 -28.16
C LYS A 145 -21.87 -0.29 -29.26
#